data_AF-A0A970CYX7-F1
#
_entry.id   AF-A0A970CYX7-F1
#
_cell.length_a   1.000
_cell.length_b   1.000
_cell.length_c   1.000
_cell.angle_alpha   90.00
_cell.angle_beta   90.00
_cell.angle_gamma   90.00
#
_symmetry.space_group_name_H-M   'P 1'
#
loop_
_entity.id
_entity.type
_entity.pdbx_description
1 polymer ?
#
loop_
_entity_poly.entity_id
_entity_poly.type
_entity_poly.pdbx_seq_one_letter_code
_entity_poly.pdbx_strand_id
1 'polypeptide(L)'
;MDKVYKIMDRLKNGTKTFILVLEAMLAYALLIMVVLSFLDVGKLIVKIVSSDAISSYTLVQQALAHCLLLVIAIELAMMLISHTPGSVIEVVLYAIAKKMLISSTSSTDLLIGAIAMAVIFAIDKYLHTKEDMGNLFTVMFKRDKREGVTEEELTEE
;
A
#
# COMPACT_ATOMS: atom_id res chain seq x y z
N MET A 1 35.56 -19.81 -16.95
CA MET A 1 34.54 -18.92 -16.33
C MET A 1 33.12 -19.23 -16.85
N ASP A 2 32.96 -19.94 -17.96
CA ASP A 2 31.67 -20.16 -18.65
C ASP A 2 30.69 -21.05 -17.90
N LYS A 3 31.17 -21.96 -17.05
CA LYS A 3 30.32 -22.81 -16.19
C LYS A 3 29.54 -22.01 -15.16
N VAL A 4 30.11 -20.91 -14.63
CA VAL A 4 29.49 -20.10 -13.58
C VAL A 4 28.33 -19.27 -14.15
N TYR A 5 28.51 -18.68 -15.34
CA TYR A 5 27.45 -17.94 -16.03
C TYR A 5 26.27 -18.84 -16.40
N LYS A 6 26.55 -20.08 -16.84
CA LYS A 6 25.53 -21.08 -17.18
C LYS A 6 24.69 -21.56 -15.98
N ILE A 7 25.25 -21.55 -14.77
CA ILE A 7 24.53 -21.89 -13.53
C ILE A 7 23.64 -20.72 -13.09
N MET A 8 24.12 -19.47 -13.23
CA MET A 8 23.35 -18.27 -12.87
C MET A 8 22.12 -18.09 -13.76
N ASP A 9 22.21 -18.46 -15.04
CA ASP A 9 21.08 -18.42 -15.98
C ASP A 9 20.02 -19.50 -15.72
N ARG A 10 20.43 -20.70 -15.25
CA ARG A 10 19.51 -21.78 -14.85
C ARG A 10 18.69 -21.39 -13.61
N LEU A 11 19.28 -20.65 -12.68
CA LEU A 11 18.61 -20.20 -11.45
C LEU A 11 17.62 -19.06 -11.74
N LYS A 12 17.99 -18.13 -12.63
CA LYS A 12 17.18 -16.96 -12.98
C LYS A 12 15.88 -17.31 -13.73
N ASN A 13 15.88 -18.40 -14.48
CA ASN A 13 14.68 -18.84 -15.21
C ASN A 13 13.69 -19.60 -14.31
N GLY A 14 14.17 -20.29 -13.27
CA GLY A 14 13.31 -20.97 -12.30
C GLY A 14 12.50 -20.00 -11.44
N THR A 15 13.11 -18.90 -10.99
CA THR A 15 12.41 -17.88 -10.19
C THR A 15 11.37 -17.13 -11.04
N LYS A 16 11.69 -16.79 -12.29
CA LYS A 16 10.76 -16.13 -13.21
C LYS A 16 9.52 -16.99 -13.50
N THR A 17 9.69 -18.27 -13.80
CA THR A 17 8.55 -19.18 -14.04
C THR A 17 7.68 -19.34 -12.80
N PHE A 18 8.29 -19.42 -11.62
CA PHE A 18 7.54 -19.52 -10.36
C PHE A 18 6.71 -18.26 -10.08
N ILE A 19 7.28 -17.08 -10.28
CA ILE A 19 6.57 -15.80 -10.14
C ILE A 19 5.41 -15.73 -11.13
N LEU A 20 5.62 -16.13 -12.39
CA LEU A 20 4.58 -16.07 -13.43
C LEU A 20 3.42 -17.03 -13.14
N VAL A 21 3.69 -18.22 -12.59
CA VAL A 21 2.65 -19.16 -12.14
C VAL A 21 1.87 -18.60 -10.95
N LEU A 22 2.55 -17.97 -9.98
CA LEU A 22 1.90 -17.31 -8.85
C LEU A 22 1.04 -16.11 -9.30
N GLU A 23 1.54 -15.29 -10.22
CA GLU A 23 0.82 -14.15 -10.79
C GLU A 23 -0.44 -14.62 -11.52
N ALA A 24 -0.34 -15.66 -12.34
CA ALA A 24 -1.50 -16.25 -13.02
C ALA A 24 -2.52 -16.84 -12.02
N MET A 25 -2.05 -17.50 -10.96
CA MET A 25 -2.90 -18.05 -9.91
C MET A 25 -3.63 -16.95 -9.12
N LEU A 26 -2.92 -15.86 -8.76
CA LEU A 26 -3.50 -14.70 -8.09
C LEU A 26 -4.50 -13.98 -8.98
N ALA A 27 -4.18 -13.76 -10.26
CA ALA A 27 -5.09 -13.14 -11.22
C ALA A 27 -6.40 -13.93 -11.35
N TYR A 28 -6.33 -15.26 -11.43
CA TYR A 28 -7.51 -16.11 -11.48
C TYR A 28 -8.31 -16.09 -10.17
N ALA A 29 -7.63 -16.13 -9.02
CA ALA A 29 -8.28 -16.04 -7.71
C ALA A 29 -9.01 -14.69 -7.51
N LEU A 30 -8.40 -13.59 -7.92
CA LEU A 30 -9.03 -12.26 -7.89
C LEU A 30 -10.25 -12.19 -8.80
N LEU A 31 -10.17 -12.74 -10.01
CA LEU A 31 -11.31 -12.81 -10.92
C LEU A 31 -12.50 -13.53 -10.27
N ILE A 32 -12.27 -14.70 -9.66
CA ILE A 32 -13.33 -15.44 -8.96
C ILE A 32 -13.90 -14.62 -7.78
N MET A 33 -13.04 -14.01 -6.94
CA MET A 33 -13.50 -13.20 -5.81
C MET A 33 -14.37 -12.02 -6.25
N VAL A 34 -14.02 -11.36 -7.35
CA VAL A 34 -14.80 -10.26 -7.93
C VAL A 34 -16.17 -10.75 -8.39
N VAL A 35 -16.22 -11.87 -9.12
CA VAL A 35 -17.48 -12.44 -9.61
C VAL A 35 -18.39 -12.85 -8.46
N LEU A 36 -17.87 -13.57 -7.46
CA LEU A 36 -18.64 -13.99 -6.29
C LEU A 36 -19.16 -12.80 -5.49
N SER A 37 -18.32 -11.80 -5.24
CA SER A 37 -18.72 -10.59 -4.52
C SER A 37 -19.78 -9.79 -5.26
N PHE A 38 -19.72 -9.71 -6.59
CA PHE A 38 -20.75 -9.03 -7.37
C PHE A 38 -22.13 -9.69 -7.15
N LEU A 39 -22.18 -11.03 -7.12
CA LEU A 39 -23.42 -11.77 -6.85
C LEU A 39 -23.93 -11.55 -5.42
N ASP A 40 -23.05 -11.52 -4.43
CA ASP A 40 -23.44 -11.34 -3.03
C ASP A 40 -23.93 -9.92 -2.72
N VAL A 41 -23.33 -8.90 -3.33
CA VAL A 41 -23.84 -7.52 -3.27
C VAL A 41 -25.21 -7.43 -3.95
N GLY A 42 -25.39 -8.08 -5.11
CA GLY A 42 -26.67 -8.12 -5.81
C GLY A 42 -27.81 -8.73 -4.99
N LYS A 43 -27.56 -9.88 -4.34
CA LYS A 43 -28.54 -10.51 -3.43
C LYS A 43 -28.93 -9.59 -2.26
N LEU A 44 -27.98 -8.83 -1.76
CA LEU A 44 -28.19 -7.93 -0.63
C LEU A 44 -29.03 -6.71 -1.03
N ILE A 45 -28.82 -6.16 -2.23
CA ILE A 45 -29.66 -5.09 -2.80
C ILE A 45 -31.10 -5.56 -3.00
N VAL A 46 -31.31 -6.76 -3.56
CA VAL A 46 -32.66 -7.33 -3.72
C VAL A 46 -33.34 -7.49 -2.35
N LYS A 47 -32.59 -7.94 -1.33
CA LYS A 47 -33.08 -8.06 0.03
C LYS A 47 -33.48 -6.71 0.63
N ILE A 48 -32.73 -5.63 0.37
CA ILE A 48 -33.04 -4.27 0.84
C ILE A 48 -34.36 -3.77 0.22
N VAL A 49 -34.54 -3.96 -1.09
CA VAL A 49 -35.75 -3.49 -1.81
C VAL A 49 -37.02 -4.21 -1.34
N SER A 50 -36.90 -5.45 -0.86
CA SER A 50 -38.03 -6.26 -0.39
C SER A 50 -38.28 -6.20 1.12
N SER A 51 -37.54 -5.40 1.90
CA SER A 51 -37.61 -5.36 3.38
C SER A 51 -38.22 -4.07 3.92
N ASP A 52 -38.82 -4.14 5.12
CA ASP A 52 -39.34 -2.98 5.86
C ASP A 52 -38.25 -1.98 6.26
N ALA A 53 -38.64 -0.70 6.41
CA ALA A 53 -37.75 0.46 6.52
C ALA A 53 -36.63 0.37 7.61
N ILE A 54 -36.85 -0.35 8.71
CA ILE A 54 -35.87 -0.50 9.79
C ILE A 54 -34.82 -1.57 9.46
N SER A 55 -35.23 -2.67 8.83
CA SER A 55 -34.31 -3.70 8.32
C SER A 55 -33.48 -3.17 7.16
N SER A 56 -33.99 -2.20 6.40
CA SER A 56 -33.26 -1.59 5.29
C SER A 56 -32.00 -0.86 5.74
N TYR A 57 -31.99 -0.18 6.89
CA TYR A 57 -30.79 0.53 7.36
C TYR A 57 -29.63 -0.44 7.68
N THR A 58 -29.89 -1.50 8.44
CA THR A 58 -28.87 -2.49 8.81
C THR A 58 -28.40 -3.30 7.60
N LEU A 59 -29.29 -3.61 6.66
CA LEU A 59 -28.94 -4.28 5.41
C LEU A 59 -28.09 -3.37 4.51
N VAL A 60 -28.38 -2.08 4.42
CA VAL A 60 -27.56 -1.10 3.68
C VAL A 60 -26.17 -0.97 4.32
N GLN A 61 -26.09 -0.88 5.65
CA GLN A 61 -24.81 -0.86 6.37
C GLN A 61 -23.99 -2.13 6.11
N GLN A 62 -24.64 -3.30 6.10
CA GLN A 62 -24.00 -4.58 5.76
C GLN A 62 -23.55 -4.64 4.29
N ALA A 63 -24.28 -4.00 3.38
CA ALA A 63 -23.94 -3.94 1.96
C ALA A 63 -22.73 -3.08 1.70
N LEU A 64 -22.72 -1.87 2.28
CA LEU A 64 -21.55 -1.00 2.26
C LEU A 64 -20.36 -1.72 2.87
N ALA A 65 -20.52 -2.39 4.02
CA ALA A 65 -19.45 -3.17 4.64
C ALA A 65 -18.83 -4.24 3.72
N HIS A 66 -19.65 -4.95 2.94
CA HIS A 66 -19.18 -5.98 2.00
C HIS A 66 -18.51 -5.35 0.77
N CYS A 67 -19.11 -4.29 0.19
CA CYS A 67 -18.50 -3.54 -0.90
C CYS A 67 -17.14 -2.98 -0.49
N LEU A 68 -17.06 -2.40 0.72
CA LEU A 68 -15.82 -1.83 1.22
C LEU A 68 -14.74 -2.92 1.40
N LEU A 69 -15.09 -4.07 1.98
CA LEU A 69 -14.17 -5.20 2.09
C LEU A 69 -13.57 -5.66 0.75
N LEU A 70 -14.40 -5.71 -0.31
CA LEU A 70 -13.96 -6.09 -1.63
C LEU A 70 -12.87 -5.13 -2.13
N VAL A 71 -13.11 -3.82 -2.03
CA VAL A 71 -12.17 -2.80 -2.50
C VAL A 71 -10.83 -2.94 -1.78
N ILE A 72 -10.82 -3.08 -0.45
CA ILE A 72 -9.58 -3.32 0.34
C ILE A 72 -8.83 -4.54 -0.19
N ALA A 73 -9.54 -5.65 -0.43
CA ALA A 73 -8.91 -6.88 -0.86
C ALA A 73 -8.22 -6.74 -2.23
N ILE A 74 -8.85 -6.01 -3.16
CA ILE A 74 -8.28 -5.73 -4.48
C ILE A 74 -7.09 -4.77 -4.36
N GLU A 75 -7.21 -3.70 -3.58
CA GLU A 75 -6.14 -2.71 -3.33
C GLU A 75 -4.89 -3.39 -2.75
N LEU A 76 -5.08 -4.24 -1.72
CA LEU A 76 -3.99 -5.03 -1.11
C LEU A 76 -3.35 -5.99 -2.13
N ALA A 77 -4.17 -6.65 -2.96
CA ALA A 77 -3.64 -7.57 -3.96
C ALA A 77 -2.82 -6.84 -5.03
N MET A 78 -3.27 -5.68 -5.49
CA MET A 78 -2.50 -4.84 -6.42
C MET A 78 -1.18 -4.36 -5.80
N MET A 79 -1.18 -4.02 -4.51
CA MET A 79 0.02 -3.61 -3.78
C MET A 79 1.04 -4.75 -3.65
N LEU A 80 0.57 -5.99 -3.47
CA LEU A 80 1.42 -7.18 -3.44
C LEU A 80 2.02 -7.51 -4.81
N ILE A 81 1.23 -7.38 -5.88
CA ILE A 81 1.66 -7.69 -7.25
C ILE A 81 2.63 -6.63 -7.78
N SER A 82 2.34 -5.35 -7.53
CA SER A 82 3.11 -4.22 -8.08
C SER A 82 4.40 -3.94 -7.29
N HIS A 83 4.67 -4.70 -6.22
CA HIS A 83 5.84 -4.59 -5.35
C HIS A 83 6.18 -3.15 -4.89
N THR A 84 5.15 -2.29 -4.87
CA THR A 84 5.26 -0.87 -4.56
C THR A 84 4.31 -0.64 -3.39
N PRO A 85 4.82 -0.59 -2.14
CA PRO A 85 4.02 -0.40 -0.94
C PRO A 85 3.49 1.04 -0.79
N GLY A 86 3.39 1.79 -1.90
CA GLY A 86 3.30 3.25 -1.95
C GLY A 86 2.10 3.85 -1.23
N SER A 87 1.11 3.05 -0.81
CA SER A 87 -0.05 3.57 -0.07
C SER A 87 -0.64 2.57 0.93
N VAL A 88 0.21 1.83 1.68
CA VAL A 88 -0.26 1.01 2.82
C VAL A 88 -1.18 1.83 3.74
N ILE A 89 -0.85 3.10 3.94
CA ILE A 89 -1.59 4.03 4.80
C ILE A 89 -3.03 4.23 4.29
N GLU A 90 -3.25 4.35 2.97
CA GLU A 90 -4.57 4.53 2.38
C GLU A 90 -5.45 3.30 2.59
N VAL A 91 -4.88 2.11 2.41
CA VAL A 91 -5.60 0.86 2.62
C VAL A 91 -5.93 0.63 4.09
N VAL A 92 -4.99 0.97 4.99
CA VAL A 92 -5.20 0.93 6.44
C VAL A 92 -6.29 1.92 6.86
N LEU A 93 -6.28 3.14 6.33
CA LEU A 93 -7.30 4.15 6.60
C LEU A 93 -8.69 3.66 6.17
N TYR A 94 -8.78 3.05 5.00
CA TYR A 94 -10.01 2.46 4.49
C TYR A 94 -10.50 1.30 5.37
N ALA A 95 -9.59 0.44 5.84
CA ALA A 95 -9.92 -0.65 6.77
C ALA A 95 -10.48 -0.14 8.10
N ILE A 96 -9.92 0.96 8.63
CA ILE A 96 -10.40 1.63 9.84
C ILE A 96 -11.78 2.25 9.60
N ALA A 97 -11.99 2.96 8.49
CA ALA A 97 -13.27 3.57 8.15
C ALA A 97 -14.42 2.53 8.10
N LYS A 98 -14.17 1.37 7.51
CA LYS A 98 -15.14 0.26 7.49
C LYS A 98 -15.45 -0.27 8.90
N LYS A 99 -14.43 -0.39 9.77
CA LYS A 99 -14.64 -0.80 11.17
C LYS A 99 -15.58 0.18 11.89
N MET A 100 -15.41 1.49 11.68
CA MET A 100 -16.29 2.51 12.25
C MET A 100 -17.73 2.45 11.71
N LEU A 101 -17.92 2.05 10.46
CA LEU A 101 -19.27 1.90 9.89
C LEU A 101 -20.04 0.70 10.47
N ILE A 102 -19.37 -0.32 11.01
CA ILE A 102 -20.00 -1.56 11.48
C ILE A 102 -20.19 -1.58 12.98
N SER A 103 -19.21 -1.06 13.72
CA SER A 103 -19.27 -0.98 15.18
C SER A 103 -19.47 0.45 15.59
N SER A 104 -20.44 0.71 16.47
CA SER A 104 -20.49 1.93 17.28
C SER A 104 -19.31 1.92 18.25
N THR A 105 -18.10 2.09 17.72
CA THR A 105 -16.89 2.31 18.51
C THR A 105 -17.11 3.52 19.39
N SER A 106 -16.71 3.42 20.66
CA SER A 106 -16.75 4.58 21.55
C SER A 106 -15.90 5.69 20.94
N SER A 107 -16.34 6.94 21.05
CA SER A 107 -15.62 8.11 20.53
C SER A 107 -14.16 8.18 21.05
N THR A 108 -13.90 7.61 22.23
CA THR A 108 -12.54 7.46 22.80
C THR A 108 -11.66 6.48 22.02
N ASP A 109 -12.19 5.34 21.59
CA ASP A 109 -11.43 4.35 20.81
C ASP A 109 -11.02 4.92 19.45
N LEU A 110 -11.92 5.71 18.86
CA LEU A 110 -11.66 6.44 17.63
C LEU A 110 -10.54 7.47 17.82
N LEU A 111 -10.58 8.23 18.92
CA LEU A 111 -9.57 9.25 19.22
C LEU A 111 -8.18 8.62 19.38
N ILE A 112 -8.09 7.48 20.08
CA ILE A 112 -6.84 6.74 20.27
C ILE A 112 -6.33 6.19 18.94
N GLY A 113 -7.22 5.65 18.09
CA GLY A 113 -6.87 5.19 16.75
C GLY A 113 -6.36 6.33 15.84
N ALA A 114 -6.98 7.50 15.90
CA ALA A 114 -6.55 8.68 15.16
C ALA A 114 -5.17 9.19 15.60
N ILE A 115 -4.90 9.21 16.91
CA ILE A 115 -3.58 9.56 17.45
C ILE A 115 -2.52 8.55 16.99
N ALA A 116 -2.83 7.25 17.03
CA ALA A 116 -1.92 6.21 16.56
C ALA A 116 -1.59 6.38 15.06
N MET A 117 -2.60 6.66 14.22
CA MET A 117 -2.39 6.97 12.80
C MET A 117 -1.55 8.22 12.57
N ALA A 118 -1.78 9.29 13.37
CA ALA A 118 -0.98 10.51 13.30
C ALA A 118 0.50 10.26 13.63
N VAL A 119 0.78 9.39 14.61
CA VAL A 119 2.15 8.99 14.97
C VAL A 119 2.81 8.21 13.83
N ILE A 120 2.12 7.26 13.22
CA ILE A 120 2.65 6.50 12.07
C ILE A 120 3.00 7.45 10.92
N PHE A 121 2.12 8.40 10.61
CA PHE A 121 2.35 9.39 9.57
C PHE A 121 3.53 10.33 9.88
N ALA A 122 3.70 10.69 11.16
CA ALA A 122 4.85 11.48 11.61
C ALA A 122 6.17 10.71 11.47
N ILE A 123 6.19 9.42 11.83
CA ILE A 123 7.36 8.55 11.67
C ILE A 123 7.70 8.39 10.19
N ASP A 124 6.71 8.12 9.36
CA ASP A 124 6.88 7.94 7.91
C ASP A 124 7.51 9.19 7.26
N LYS A 125 6.99 10.38 7.59
CA LYS A 125 7.53 11.66 7.11
C LYS A 125 8.96 11.91 7.60
N TYR A 126 9.26 11.57 8.85
CA TYR A 126 10.56 11.85 9.46
C TYR A 126 11.65 10.86 9.01
N LEU A 127 11.27 9.64 8.63
CA LEU A 127 12.19 8.61 8.15
C LEU A 127 12.47 8.75 6.65
N HIS A 128 11.43 8.95 5.82
CA HIS A 128 11.61 9.11 4.36
C HIS A 128 12.32 10.42 3.96
N THR A 129 12.31 11.44 4.82
CA THR A 129 13.06 12.70 4.56
C THR A 129 14.58 12.55 4.78
N LYS A 130 15.06 11.49 5.44
CA LYS A 130 16.51 11.35 5.73
C LYS A 130 17.33 10.82 4.56
N GLU A 131 16.72 10.14 3.58
CA GLU A 131 17.46 9.61 2.43
C GLU A 131 17.93 10.71 1.46
N ASP A 132 17.17 11.81 1.34
CA ASP A 132 17.57 12.96 0.50
C ASP A 132 18.53 13.92 1.20
N MET A 133 18.43 14.07 2.54
CA MET A 133 19.30 15.00 3.27
C MET A 133 20.73 14.46 3.42
N GLY A 134 20.94 13.14 3.46
CA GLY A 134 22.28 12.53 3.48
C GLY A 134 23.06 12.76 2.17
N ASN A 135 22.37 12.67 1.04
CA ASN A 135 22.98 12.91 -0.28
C ASN A 135 23.19 14.41 -0.55
N LEU A 136 22.24 15.27 -0.14
CA LEU A 136 22.36 16.72 -0.29
C LEU A 136 23.48 17.31 0.60
N PHE A 137 23.63 16.81 1.83
CA PHE A 137 24.72 17.21 2.71
C PHE A 137 26.09 16.75 2.18
N THR A 138 26.16 15.55 1.60
CA THR A 138 27.39 15.05 0.96
C THR A 138 27.75 15.88 -0.29
N VAL A 139 26.76 16.34 -1.06
CA VAL A 139 26.98 17.24 -2.21
C VAL A 139 27.37 18.66 -1.76
N MET A 140 26.78 19.19 -0.69
CA MET A 140 27.17 20.48 -0.12
C MET A 140 28.61 20.47 0.43
N PHE A 141 28.98 19.46 1.22
CA PHE A 141 30.36 19.33 1.74
C PHE A 141 31.41 19.08 0.65
N LYS A 142 31.00 18.53 -0.50
CA LYS A 142 31.89 18.35 -1.65
C LYS A 142 32.09 19.63 -2.47
N ARG A 143 31.19 20.62 -2.37
CA ARG A 143 31.35 21.94 -3.02
C ARG A 143 32.29 22.84 -2.23
N ASP A 144 32.16 22.88 -0.91
CA ASP A 144 32.99 23.72 -0.03
C ASP A 144 34.49 23.42 -0.21
N LYS A 145 34.86 22.15 -0.36
CA LYS A 145 36.24 21.73 -0.58
C LYS A 145 36.80 22.01 -1.98
N ARG A 146 35.97 22.39 -2.96
CA ARG A 146 36.44 22.78 -4.31
C ARG A 146 36.59 24.28 -4.48
N GLU A 147 35.83 25.08 -3.74
CA GLU A 147 35.94 26.54 -3.79
C GLU A 147 37.18 27.04 -3.01
N GLY A 148 37.58 26.37 -1.93
CA GLY A 148 38.80 26.73 -1.17
C GLY A 148 40.16 26.37 -1.80
N VAL A 149 40.21 25.59 -2.88
CA VAL A 149 41.47 25.23 -3.57
C VAL A 149 41.76 26.12 -4.77
N THR A 150 40.75 26.85 -5.28
CA THR A 150 40.90 27.65 -6.51
C THR A 150 41.37 29.08 -6.22
N GLU A 151 41.17 29.60 -5.00
CA GLU A 151 41.65 30.96 -4.64
C GLU A 151 43.13 30.99 -4.18
N GLU A 152 43.69 29.88 -3.68
CA GLU A 152 45.11 29.84 -3.28
C GLU A 152 46.07 29.67 -4.47
N GLU A 153 45.66 29.09 -5.60
CA GLU A 153 46.52 28.94 -6.80
C GLU A 153 46.58 30.20 -7.70
N LEU A 154 45.78 31.24 -7.45
CA LEU A 154 45.74 32.47 -8.28
C LEU A 154 46.49 33.67 -7.63
N THR A 155 47.26 33.44 -6.57
CA THR A 155 48.09 34.48 -5.90
C THR A 155 49.60 34.22 -5.96
N GLU A 156 50.04 33.15 -6.63
CA GLU A 156 51.47 32.80 -6.80
C GLU A 156 52.00 32.82 -8.26
N GLU A 157 51.31 33.48 -9.19
CA GLU A 157 51.88 33.88 -10.50
C GLU A 157 51.87 35.40 -10.72
#